data_AF-A0A209D7D5-F1
#
_entry.id   AF-A0A209D7D5-F1
#
_cell.length_a   1.000
_cell.length_b   1.000
_cell.length_c   1.000
_cell.angle_alpha   90.00
_cell.angle_beta   90.00
_cell.angle_gamma   90.00
#
_symmetry.space_group_name_H-M   'P 1'
#
loop_
_entity.id
_entity.type
_entity.pdbx_description
1 polymer ?
#
loop_
_entity_poly.entity_id
_entity_poly.type
_entity_poly.pdbx_seq_one_letter_code
_entity_poly.pdbx_strand_id
1 'polypeptide(L)'
;MSLPRISCRLSLAVPAVLGALALSTLPAFATSTPAQIATSRTNGVAYLKSLQAADGSYAGSGLSNEWAFSAFAAAGTAVVDVAPGGDTTKNARTVYRNLLSTAGWPSATPVVTDYERGALNAYAAGIDPARVSASRNLVADIYAYWQNAEPGYFGPSANFNGTVFAALALRGAKTQAGTARVPQALTDSIVARLRANQHNDGGWTYQKVEGNPTGLASASDIDMTGAAMAALCVSGVPNTDTDVVQAKNFLKGKLVASSGAFNSLYGVNTSSNGWGIAGLNACGINPQSADFTTLSGKTPVDFLIANQYNPAGGFKYKPADTVPSAYSSIDALRAVAGGGFTTAPPVPVTPGATQWVAQPAFTAGTATELALTVDDGAGNLKVCSVSFTPTGATTTLGDVLGAATSAATPAGCVTSVTPASGTGTITAVNGKANSGSNTWKVSVDGSAFAGALREKTINVGDTIALRWGV
;
A
#
# COMPACT_ATOMS: atom_id res chain seq x y z
N MET A 1 -52.77 -79.46 0.38
CA MET A 1 -51.78 -80.58 0.36
C MET A 1 -50.88 -80.41 -0.84
N SER A 2 -49.62 -80.84 -0.70
CA SER A 2 -48.53 -80.87 -1.70
C SER A 2 -47.53 -79.69 -1.67
N LEU A 3 -46.42 -79.94 -0.97
CA LEU A 3 -45.09 -79.36 -1.24
C LEU A 3 -44.51 -79.98 -2.53
N PRO A 4 -43.68 -79.24 -3.28
CA PRO A 4 -42.30 -79.72 -3.52
C PRO A 4 -41.26 -78.59 -3.53
N ARG A 5 -40.18 -78.74 -2.75
CA ARG A 5 -38.82 -79.14 -3.14
C ARG A 5 -38.07 -78.19 -4.09
N ILE A 6 -37.21 -77.41 -3.44
CA ILE A 6 -36.12 -76.59 -3.95
C ILE A 6 -35.08 -77.47 -4.66
N SER A 7 -34.68 -77.10 -5.88
CA SER A 7 -33.47 -77.59 -6.53
C SER A 7 -32.47 -76.44 -6.70
N CYS A 8 -31.26 -76.73 -6.24
CA CYS A 8 -30.09 -75.87 -6.18
C CYS A 8 -29.43 -75.73 -7.56
N ARG A 9 -29.07 -74.51 -7.97
CA ARG A 9 -28.02 -74.25 -8.96
C ARG A 9 -27.21 -73.03 -8.53
N LEU A 10 -26.02 -73.30 -7.99
CA LEU A 10 -24.95 -72.32 -7.79
C LEU A 10 -24.44 -71.85 -9.16
N SER A 11 -24.46 -70.54 -9.38
CA SER A 11 -23.69 -69.88 -10.45
C SER A 11 -22.68 -68.95 -9.78
N LEU A 12 -21.39 -69.28 -9.90
CA LEU A 12 -20.25 -68.46 -9.48
C LEU A 12 -20.19 -67.19 -10.33
N ALA A 13 -20.34 -66.03 -9.70
CA ALA A 13 -20.05 -64.73 -10.30
C ALA A 13 -18.64 -64.28 -9.83
N VAL A 14 -17.73 -64.12 -10.79
CA VAL A 14 -16.42 -63.51 -10.61
C VAL A 14 -16.59 -61.98 -10.64
N PRO A 15 -16.14 -61.21 -9.64
CA PRO A 15 -16.12 -59.76 -9.75
C PRO A 15 -14.83 -59.32 -10.45
N ALA A 16 -14.96 -58.79 -11.66
CA ALA A 16 -13.91 -58.05 -12.34
C ALA A 16 -13.78 -56.66 -11.70
N VAL A 17 -12.72 -56.46 -10.92
CA VAL A 17 -12.35 -55.16 -10.36
C VAL A 17 -11.62 -54.37 -11.46
N LEU A 18 -12.35 -53.49 -12.15
CA LEU A 18 -11.78 -52.45 -13.00
C LEU A 18 -11.31 -51.30 -12.10
N GLY A 19 -10.00 -51.27 -11.82
CA GLY A 19 -9.34 -50.17 -11.15
C GLY A 19 -9.31 -48.93 -12.05
N ALA A 20 -10.18 -47.96 -11.75
CA ALA A 20 -10.04 -46.62 -12.27
C ALA A 20 -8.85 -45.94 -11.56
N LEU A 21 -7.67 -45.93 -12.18
CA LEU A 21 -6.63 -44.97 -11.85
C LEU A 21 -7.15 -43.59 -12.22
N ALA A 22 -7.73 -42.90 -11.25
CA ALA A 22 -7.88 -41.45 -11.30
C ALA A 22 -6.46 -40.87 -11.31
N LEU A 23 -5.97 -40.52 -12.50
CA LEU A 23 -4.89 -39.55 -12.67
C LEU A 23 -5.40 -38.22 -12.13
N SER A 24 -5.34 -38.02 -10.82
CA SER A 24 -5.35 -36.68 -10.26
C SER A 24 -4.08 -36.02 -10.78
N THR A 25 -4.24 -35.12 -11.74
CA THR A 25 -3.21 -34.15 -12.09
C THR A 25 -2.88 -33.41 -10.80
N LEU A 26 -1.76 -33.77 -10.17
CA LEU A 26 -1.25 -33.03 -9.02
C LEU A 26 -1.17 -31.55 -9.44
N PRO A 27 -1.75 -30.62 -8.66
CA PRO A 27 -1.64 -29.21 -8.97
C PRO A 27 -0.14 -28.90 -9.10
N ALA A 28 0.24 -28.21 -10.18
CA ALA A 28 1.61 -27.79 -10.42
C ALA A 28 2.15 -27.14 -9.14
N PHE A 29 3.00 -27.87 -8.42
CA PHE A 29 3.57 -27.41 -7.17
C PHE A 29 4.41 -26.15 -7.46
N ALA A 30 4.37 -25.19 -6.54
CA ALA A 30 5.31 -24.08 -6.50
C ALA A 30 6.73 -24.62 -6.72
N THR A 31 7.46 -24.03 -7.67
CA THR A 31 8.79 -24.51 -8.08
C THR A 31 9.83 -24.28 -6.99
N SER A 32 9.72 -23.16 -6.26
CA SER A 32 10.44 -22.96 -5.01
C SER A 32 9.61 -23.47 -3.82
N THR A 33 10.21 -24.40 -3.07
CA THR A 33 9.59 -25.00 -1.88
C THR A 33 9.42 -23.97 -0.75
N PRO A 34 8.46 -24.19 0.17
CA PRO A 34 8.33 -23.34 1.36
C PRO A 34 9.63 -23.23 2.18
N ALA A 35 10.43 -24.29 2.23
CA ALA A 35 11.72 -24.29 2.92
C ALA A 35 12.74 -23.36 2.23
N GLN A 36 12.85 -23.40 0.89
CA GLN A 36 13.74 -22.50 0.14
C GLN A 36 13.35 -21.03 0.31
N ILE A 37 12.05 -20.73 0.28
CA ILE A 37 11.54 -19.38 0.52
C ILE A 37 11.85 -18.93 1.95
N ALA A 38 11.64 -19.80 2.94
CA ALA A 38 11.95 -19.50 4.33
C ALA A 38 13.45 -19.23 4.55
N THR A 39 14.34 -20.04 3.95
CA THR A 39 15.79 -19.83 3.98
C THR A 39 16.16 -18.50 3.31
N SER A 40 15.61 -18.24 2.12
CA SER A 40 15.89 -17.01 1.38
C SER A 40 15.45 -15.77 2.15
N ARG A 41 14.26 -15.82 2.77
CA ARG A 41 13.75 -14.77 3.66
C ARG A 41 14.67 -14.54 4.85
N THR A 42 15.08 -15.60 5.56
CA THR A 42 15.97 -15.49 6.73
C THR A 42 17.30 -14.84 6.37
N ASN A 43 17.92 -15.29 5.27
CA ASN A 43 19.19 -14.73 4.81
C ASN A 43 19.02 -13.27 4.37
N GLY A 44 17.94 -12.94 3.66
CA GLY A 44 17.66 -11.57 3.22
C GLY A 44 17.44 -10.61 4.40
N VAL A 45 16.72 -11.03 5.44
CA VAL A 45 16.57 -10.26 6.69
C VAL A 45 17.94 -10.01 7.33
N ALA A 46 18.80 -11.02 7.41
CA ALA A 46 20.14 -10.88 7.97
C ALA A 46 20.98 -9.85 7.19
N TYR A 47 20.93 -9.88 5.85
CA TYR A 47 21.60 -8.90 5.00
C TYR A 47 21.03 -7.49 5.19
N LEU A 48 19.71 -7.30 5.19
CA LEU A 48 19.14 -5.96 5.40
C LEU A 48 19.47 -5.40 6.79
N LYS A 49 19.60 -6.24 7.82
CA LYS A 49 20.10 -5.82 9.14
C LYS A 49 21.54 -5.33 9.07
N SER A 50 22.40 -5.94 8.25
CA SER A 50 23.79 -5.49 8.08
C SER A 50 23.93 -4.16 7.34
N LEU A 51 22.88 -3.68 6.66
CA LEU A 51 22.86 -2.38 6.02
C LEU A 51 22.57 -1.22 7.00
N GLN A 52 22.12 -1.52 8.21
CA GLN A 52 21.85 -0.50 9.21
C GLN A 52 23.15 0.19 9.64
N ALA A 53 23.18 1.52 9.62
CA ALA A 53 24.30 2.29 10.09
C ALA A 53 24.43 2.25 11.62
N ALA A 54 25.61 2.61 12.14
CA ALA A 54 25.92 2.56 13.57
C ALA A 54 25.09 3.54 14.44
N ASP A 55 24.47 4.55 13.83
CA ASP A 55 23.51 5.46 14.46
C ASP A 55 22.07 4.90 14.46
N GLY A 56 21.87 3.70 13.92
CA GLY A 56 20.57 3.05 13.78
C GLY A 56 19.80 3.45 12.54
N SER A 57 20.32 4.40 11.77
CA SER A 57 19.67 4.85 10.55
C SER A 57 19.82 3.82 9.44
N TYR A 58 18.86 3.84 8.54
CA TYR A 58 19.01 3.27 7.20
C TYR A 58 19.48 4.34 6.22
N ALA A 59 20.15 5.40 6.71
CA ALA A 59 20.46 6.59 5.94
C ALA A 59 21.59 6.38 4.92
N GLY A 60 21.28 6.73 3.67
CA GLY A 60 22.21 7.20 2.64
C GLY A 60 21.63 8.48 2.02
N SER A 61 22.35 9.15 1.13
CA SER A 61 21.77 10.27 0.36
C SER A 61 20.66 9.75 -0.56
N GLY A 62 19.40 10.00 -0.20
CA GLY A 62 18.22 9.65 -1.00
C GLY A 62 17.29 8.61 -0.32
N LEU A 63 15.98 8.75 -0.62
CA LEU A 63 14.87 7.89 -0.15
C LEU A 63 14.89 6.50 -0.82
N SER A 64 15.86 5.66 -0.50
CA SER A 64 16.01 4.33 -1.12
C SER A 64 16.08 3.17 -0.13
N ASN A 65 16.73 3.35 1.02
CA ASN A 65 16.96 2.25 1.96
C ASN A 65 15.86 2.10 3.01
N GLU A 66 15.02 3.11 3.23
CA GLU A 66 13.85 3.02 4.13
C GLU A 66 12.80 2.02 3.63
N TRP A 67 12.81 1.69 2.33
CA TRP A 67 12.03 0.58 1.79
C TRP A 67 12.33 -0.76 2.47
N ALA A 68 13.48 -0.90 3.15
CA ALA A 68 13.78 -2.04 3.99
C ALA A 68 12.71 -2.30 5.06
N PHE A 69 11.99 -1.27 5.53
CA PHE A 69 10.93 -1.42 6.54
C PHE A 69 9.74 -2.21 5.99
N SER A 70 9.33 -1.94 4.75
CA SER A 70 8.30 -2.75 4.07
C SER A 70 8.74 -4.22 3.89
N ALA A 71 10.02 -4.45 3.59
CA ALA A 71 10.59 -5.78 3.43
C ALA A 71 10.69 -6.53 4.78
N PHE A 72 11.11 -5.86 5.86
CA PHE A 72 11.12 -6.44 7.21
C PHE A 72 9.72 -6.82 7.67
N ALA A 73 8.75 -5.92 7.49
CA ALA A 73 7.37 -6.17 7.87
C ALA A 73 6.80 -7.38 7.10
N ALA A 74 7.01 -7.45 5.79
CA ALA A 74 6.64 -8.60 4.97
C ALA A 74 7.32 -9.90 5.44
N ALA A 75 8.58 -9.81 5.86
CA ALA A 75 9.35 -10.94 6.38
C ALA A 75 9.01 -11.32 7.83
N GLY A 76 8.08 -10.62 8.50
CA GLY A 76 7.69 -10.90 9.88
C GLY A 76 8.66 -10.36 10.93
N THR A 77 9.54 -9.41 10.57
CA THR A 77 10.45 -8.73 11.50
C THR A 77 9.92 -7.35 11.83
N ALA A 78 9.63 -7.06 13.11
CA ALA A 78 9.25 -5.71 13.52
C ALA A 78 10.47 -4.79 13.47
N VAL A 79 10.31 -3.59 12.91
CA VAL A 79 11.42 -2.64 12.69
C VAL A 79 12.00 -2.10 14.01
N VAL A 80 11.23 -2.13 15.10
CA VAL A 80 11.76 -1.82 16.45
C VAL A 80 12.75 -2.88 16.97
N ASP A 81 12.69 -4.12 16.47
CA ASP A 81 13.65 -5.18 16.83
C ASP A 81 14.95 -5.11 15.99
N VAL A 82 15.05 -4.12 15.11
CA VAL A 82 16.21 -3.90 14.24
C VAL A 82 17.08 -2.80 14.84
N ALA A 83 18.18 -3.21 15.49
CA ALA A 83 19.08 -2.32 16.19
C ALA A 83 20.56 -2.67 15.91
N PRO A 84 21.43 -1.67 15.67
CA PRO A 84 22.83 -1.92 15.35
C PRO A 84 23.55 -2.47 16.59
N GLY A 85 24.22 -3.61 16.44
CA GLY A 85 24.93 -4.26 17.55
C GLY A 85 24.04 -4.64 18.75
N GLY A 86 22.70 -4.68 18.58
CA GLY A 86 21.75 -4.91 19.66
C GLY A 86 21.44 -3.69 20.53
N ASP A 87 21.94 -2.50 20.20
CA ASP A 87 21.65 -1.26 20.94
C ASP A 87 20.21 -0.78 20.68
N THR A 88 19.29 -1.18 21.55
CA THR A 88 17.85 -0.90 21.42
C THR A 88 17.52 0.60 21.47
N THR A 89 18.43 1.45 21.98
CA THR A 89 18.26 2.91 21.96
C THR A 89 18.36 3.48 20.54
N LYS A 90 19.00 2.76 19.63
CA LYS A 90 19.19 3.08 18.21
C LYS A 90 18.38 2.15 17.29
N ASN A 91 17.25 1.64 17.77
CA ASN A 91 16.40 0.85 16.91
C ASN A 91 15.91 1.67 15.70
N ALA A 92 15.77 1.01 14.55
CA ALA A 92 15.48 1.64 13.27
C ALA A 92 14.15 2.42 13.29
N ARG A 93 13.14 1.94 14.03
CA ARG A 93 11.84 2.62 14.13
C ARG A 93 11.97 3.98 14.80
N THR A 94 12.65 4.04 15.95
CA THR A 94 12.85 5.31 16.67
C THR A 94 13.64 6.30 15.82
N VAL A 95 14.75 5.85 15.20
CA VAL A 95 15.58 6.71 14.35
C VAL A 95 14.80 7.24 13.16
N TYR A 96 14.02 6.39 12.49
CA TYR A 96 13.21 6.81 11.35
C TYR A 96 12.09 7.77 11.74
N ARG A 97 11.39 7.51 12.85
CA ARG A 97 10.37 8.43 13.37
C ARG A 97 10.95 9.81 13.66
N ASN A 98 12.15 9.87 14.24
CA ASN A 98 12.85 11.13 14.50
C ASN A 98 13.20 11.86 13.20
N LEU A 99 13.68 11.14 12.18
CA LEU A 99 13.95 11.71 10.85
C LEU A 99 12.68 12.34 10.23
N LEU A 100 11.58 11.59 10.19
CA LEU A 100 10.29 12.07 9.65
C LEU A 100 9.76 13.31 10.41
N SER A 101 10.11 13.43 11.69
CA SER A 101 9.70 14.54 12.54
C SER A 101 10.52 15.83 12.32
N THR A 102 11.62 15.76 11.58
CA THR A 102 12.43 16.94 11.29
C THR A 102 11.73 17.87 10.29
N ALA A 103 11.85 19.18 10.49
CA ALA A 103 11.23 20.17 9.61
C ALA A 103 11.81 20.15 8.18
N GLY A 104 13.07 19.74 8.03
CA GLY A 104 13.75 19.65 6.73
C GLY A 104 13.46 18.38 5.93
N TRP A 105 12.76 17.40 6.51
CA TRP A 105 12.34 16.19 5.80
C TRP A 105 11.06 16.46 4.99
N PRO A 106 10.91 15.89 3.78
CA PRO A 106 11.88 15.05 3.07
C PRO A 106 12.97 15.86 2.35
N SER A 107 12.68 17.11 1.98
CA SER A 107 13.63 18.11 1.52
C SER A 107 12.92 19.48 1.45
N ALA A 108 13.63 20.54 1.00
CA ALA A 108 13.02 21.84 0.72
C ALA A 108 12.07 21.83 -0.50
N THR A 109 12.23 20.88 -1.41
CA THR A 109 11.37 20.69 -2.59
C THR A 109 11.02 19.22 -2.73
N PRO A 110 10.09 18.70 -1.89
CA PRO A 110 9.67 17.31 -1.97
C PRO A 110 9.19 16.97 -3.37
N VAL A 111 9.60 15.81 -3.89
CA VAL A 111 8.94 15.28 -5.09
C VAL A 111 7.65 14.59 -4.66
N VAL A 112 6.69 14.51 -5.59
CA VAL A 112 5.32 14.02 -5.33
C VAL A 112 5.21 12.63 -4.71
N THR A 113 6.28 11.84 -4.62
CA THR A 113 6.25 10.51 -4.00
C THR A 113 6.89 10.46 -2.61
N ASP A 114 7.47 11.55 -2.12
CA ASP A 114 8.27 11.52 -0.88
C ASP A 114 7.40 11.22 0.35
N TYR A 115 6.23 11.86 0.45
CA TYR A 115 5.33 11.70 1.58
C TYR A 115 4.62 10.34 1.55
N GLU A 116 4.29 9.85 0.38
CA GLU A 116 3.68 8.55 0.12
C GLU A 116 4.63 7.42 0.52
N ARG A 117 5.89 7.51 0.07
CA ARG A 117 6.94 6.58 0.47
C ARG A 117 7.19 6.65 1.98
N GLY A 118 7.23 7.86 2.54
CA GLY A 118 7.31 8.06 3.98
C GLY A 118 6.16 7.37 4.72
N ALA A 119 4.93 7.53 4.25
CA ALA A 119 3.74 6.96 4.89
C ALA A 119 3.72 5.43 4.82
N LEU A 120 4.04 4.85 3.65
CA LEU A 120 4.12 3.40 3.45
C LEU A 120 5.16 2.75 4.37
N ASN A 121 6.33 3.36 4.49
CA ASN A 121 7.43 2.84 5.30
C ASN A 121 7.26 3.15 6.79
N ALA A 122 6.66 4.29 7.15
CA ALA A 122 6.26 4.58 8.53
C ALA A 122 5.27 3.53 9.03
N TYR A 123 4.23 3.23 8.22
CA TYR A 123 3.24 2.21 8.54
C TYR A 123 3.89 0.82 8.76
N ALA A 124 4.72 0.37 7.82
CA ALA A 124 5.44 -0.90 7.93
C ALA A 124 6.42 -0.94 9.12
N ALA A 125 6.98 0.21 9.49
CA ALA A 125 7.84 0.34 10.66
C ALA A 125 7.07 0.37 11.99
N GLY A 126 5.74 0.41 11.98
CA GLY A 126 4.92 0.55 13.18
C GLY A 126 4.88 1.96 13.75
N ILE A 127 5.03 2.96 12.89
CA ILE A 127 4.75 4.37 13.16
C ILE A 127 3.39 4.68 12.54
N ASP A 128 2.46 5.28 13.30
CA ASP A 128 1.21 5.77 12.72
C ASP A 128 1.51 6.95 11.77
N PRO A 129 1.28 6.83 10.45
CA PRO A 129 1.68 7.87 9.50
C PRO A 129 0.93 9.19 9.66
N ALA A 130 -0.27 9.16 10.24
CA ALA A 130 -1.02 10.38 10.52
C ALA A 130 -0.58 11.05 11.83
N ARG A 131 0.22 10.36 12.65
CA ARG A 131 0.60 10.75 14.01
C ARG A 131 2.10 10.54 14.24
N VAL A 132 2.93 10.97 13.29
CA VAL A 132 4.39 10.80 13.41
C VAL A 132 4.91 11.63 14.58
N SER A 133 4.56 12.91 14.65
CA SER A 133 4.94 13.83 15.73
C SER A 133 3.86 14.90 15.94
N ALA A 134 4.09 15.83 16.87
CA ALA A 134 3.22 16.97 17.07
C ALA A 134 3.06 17.86 15.81
N SER A 135 4.07 17.88 14.94
CA SER A 135 4.12 18.74 13.74
C SER A 135 4.08 17.98 12.42
N ARG A 136 4.05 16.64 12.43
CA ARG A 136 4.10 15.81 11.21
C ARG A 136 2.93 14.86 11.10
N ASN A 137 2.16 15.03 10.03
CA ASN A 137 1.05 14.17 9.60
C ASN A 137 1.21 13.85 8.11
N LEU A 138 1.79 12.68 7.81
CA LEU A 138 2.10 12.31 6.42
C LEU A 138 0.84 12.12 5.56
N VAL A 139 -0.31 11.83 6.15
CA VAL A 139 -1.57 11.71 5.41
C VAL A 139 -2.06 13.10 4.95
N ALA A 140 -1.90 14.11 5.80
CA ALA A 140 -2.18 15.50 5.45
C ALA A 140 -1.17 16.02 4.42
N ASP A 141 0.12 15.72 4.58
CA ASP A 141 1.15 16.07 3.60
C ASP A 141 0.79 15.53 2.19
N ILE A 142 0.29 14.28 2.08
CA ILE A 142 -0.18 13.72 0.79
C ILE A 142 -1.42 14.48 0.28
N TYR A 143 -2.38 14.80 1.15
CA TYR A 143 -3.58 15.57 0.77
C TYR A 143 -3.24 16.95 0.20
N ALA A 144 -2.13 17.55 0.60
CA ALA A 144 -1.67 18.84 0.06
C ALA A 144 -1.33 18.78 -1.45
N TYR A 145 -1.07 17.58 -1.99
CA TYR A 145 -0.76 17.38 -3.41
C TYR A 145 -1.99 17.16 -4.29
N TRP A 146 -3.20 17.12 -3.73
CA TRP A 146 -4.43 16.98 -4.52
C TRP A 146 -4.53 18.01 -5.66
N GLN A 147 -4.92 17.55 -6.85
CA GLN A 147 -5.10 18.42 -8.02
C GLN A 147 -6.56 18.84 -8.20
N ASN A 148 -6.90 20.06 -7.80
CA ASN A 148 -8.24 20.62 -7.99
C ASN A 148 -8.67 20.70 -9.47
N ALA A 149 -7.73 20.95 -10.38
CA ALA A 149 -8.00 21.04 -11.82
C ALA A 149 -8.18 19.67 -12.48
N GLU A 150 -7.64 18.61 -11.86
CA GLU A 150 -7.73 17.24 -12.34
C GLU A 150 -8.08 16.29 -11.18
N PRO A 151 -9.33 16.31 -10.68
CA PRO A 151 -9.73 15.50 -9.54
C PRO A 151 -9.37 14.01 -9.73
N GLY A 152 -8.78 13.41 -8.70
CA GLY A 152 -8.28 12.04 -8.68
C GLY A 152 -6.76 11.94 -8.83
N TYR A 153 -6.09 13.01 -9.30
CA TYR A 153 -4.63 13.07 -9.38
C TYR A 153 -3.99 13.68 -8.13
N PHE A 154 -2.79 13.20 -7.81
CA PHE A 154 -1.90 13.75 -6.78
C PHE A 154 -0.57 14.20 -7.40
N GLY A 155 -0.23 15.46 -7.12
CA GLY A 155 0.84 16.27 -7.71
C GLY A 155 0.71 16.47 -9.22
N PRO A 156 1.79 16.89 -9.90
CA PRO A 156 1.73 17.15 -11.34
C PRO A 156 1.26 15.91 -12.10
N SER A 157 0.09 16.00 -12.75
CA SER A 157 -0.57 14.84 -13.38
C SER A 157 0.32 14.15 -14.42
N ALA A 158 1.18 14.90 -15.11
CA ALA A 158 2.17 14.38 -16.05
C ALA A 158 3.13 13.33 -15.43
N ASN A 159 3.41 13.44 -14.13
CA ASN A 159 4.14 12.43 -13.36
C ASN A 159 3.14 11.55 -12.60
N PHE A 160 2.64 10.52 -13.28
CA PHE A 160 1.58 9.66 -12.79
C PHE A 160 1.96 8.87 -11.52
N ASN A 161 3.26 8.71 -11.24
CA ASN A 161 3.77 8.13 -10.00
C ASN A 161 3.10 8.71 -8.75
N GLY A 162 2.91 10.03 -8.71
CA GLY A 162 2.27 10.68 -7.55
C GLY A 162 0.90 10.08 -7.23
N THR A 163 0.11 9.79 -8.27
CA THR A 163 -1.24 9.23 -8.11
C THR A 163 -1.21 7.75 -7.72
N VAL A 164 -0.29 6.96 -8.32
CA VAL A 164 -0.09 5.55 -7.95
C VAL A 164 0.35 5.41 -6.50
N PHE A 165 1.35 6.19 -6.08
CA PHE A 165 1.86 6.14 -4.72
C PHE A 165 0.88 6.74 -3.70
N ALA A 166 0.08 7.74 -4.07
CA ALA A 166 -0.98 8.26 -3.20
C ALA A 166 -2.05 7.18 -2.95
N ALA A 167 -2.45 6.43 -3.97
CA ALA A 167 -3.35 5.29 -3.81
C ALA A 167 -2.77 4.23 -2.86
N LEU A 168 -1.51 3.83 -3.07
CA LEU A 168 -0.81 2.88 -2.22
C LEU A 168 -0.78 3.36 -0.76
N ALA A 169 -0.41 4.62 -0.52
CA ALA A 169 -0.26 5.17 0.82
C ALA A 169 -1.62 5.36 1.51
N LEU A 170 -2.56 6.07 0.88
CA LEU A 170 -3.84 6.44 1.49
C LEU A 170 -4.76 5.23 1.76
N ARG A 171 -4.59 4.13 1.00
CA ARG A 171 -5.36 2.89 1.19
C ARG A 171 -4.59 1.78 1.88
N GLY A 172 -3.28 1.70 1.66
CA GLY A 172 -2.40 0.71 2.29
C GLY A 172 -2.08 1.03 3.74
N ALA A 173 -1.91 2.32 4.09
CA ALA A 173 -1.59 2.74 5.45
C ALA A 173 -2.85 2.99 6.29
N LYS A 174 -3.37 1.93 6.88
CA LYS A 174 -4.60 1.93 7.67
C LYS A 174 -4.42 2.54 9.07
N THR A 175 -5.50 2.66 9.85
CA THR A 175 -5.42 2.93 11.29
C THR A 175 -4.71 1.78 11.99
N GLN A 176 -4.30 1.99 13.25
CA GLN A 176 -3.72 0.93 14.08
C GLN A 176 -4.67 -0.27 14.26
N ALA A 177 -5.98 -0.02 14.18
CA ALA A 177 -7.04 -1.03 14.22
C ALA A 177 -7.34 -1.67 12.84
N GLY A 178 -6.63 -1.27 11.78
CA GLY A 178 -6.81 -1.81 10.43
C GLY A 178 -7.97 -1.20 9.64
N THR A 179 -8.50 -0.05 10.06
CA THR A 179 -9.57 0.68 9.34
C THR A 179 -8.98 1.55 8.23
N ALA A 180 -9.63 1.61 7.07
CA ALA A 180 -9.26 2.56 6.04
C ALA A 180 -9.52 4.00 6.53
N ARG A 181 -8.54 4.89 6.35
CA ARG A 181 -8.61 6.27 6.86
C ARG A 181 -9.42 7.19 5.94
N VAL A 182 -9.22 7.04 4.64
CA VAL A 182 -9.82 7.92 3.64
C VAL A 182 -11.20 7.45 3.20
N PRO A 183 -12.13 8.37 2.86
CA PRO A 183 -13.47 8.00 2.44
C PRO A 183 -13.46 7.27 1.08
N GLN A 184 -14.52 6.49 0.84
CA GLN A 184 -14.66 5.72 -0.40
C GLN A 184 -14.69 6.63 -1.64
N ALA A 185 -15.36 7.80 -1.58
CA ALA A 185 -15.40 8.74 -2.70
C ALA A 185 -14.01 9.21 -3.18
N LEU A 186 -13.09 9.46 -2.25
CA LEU A 186 -11.69 9.75 -2.61
C LEU A 186 -11.03 8.53 -3.26
N THR A 187 -11.23 7.36 -2.68
CA THR A 187 -10.70 6.10 -3.21
C THR A 187 -11.17 5.87 -4.66
N ASP A 188 -12.46 6.03 -4.91
CA ASP A 188 -13.07 5.84 -6.22
C ASP A 188 -12.52 6.85 -7.24
N SER A 189 -12.32 8.11 -6.83
CA SER A 189 -11.74 9.14 -7.71
C SER A 189 -10.32 8.81 -8.16
N ILE A 190 -9.50 8.25 -7.27
CA ILE A 190 -8.13 7.83 -7.58
C ILE A 190 -8.16 6.58 -8.47
N VAL A 191 -8.98 5.58 -8.11
CA VAL A 191 -9.15 4.35 -8.90
C VAL A 191 -9.60 4.67 -10.32
N ALA A 192 -10.51 5.62 -10.52
CA ALA A 192 -10.93 6.04 -11.86
C ALA A 192 -9.74 6.52 -12.71
N ARG A 193 -8.80 7.28 -12.13
CA ARG A 193 -7.58 7.72 -12.83
C ARG A 193 -6.60 6.58 -13.07
N LEU A 194 -6.46 5.65 -12.12
CA LEU A 194 -5.67 4.44 -12.31
C LEU A 194 -6.12 3.65 -13.54
N ARG A 195 -7.44 3.43 -13.67
CA ARG A 195 -8.02 2.70 -14.80
C ARG A 195 -7.87 3.47 -16.11
N ALA A 196 -8.17 4.77 -16.10
CA ALA A 196 -8.10 5.60 -17.30
C ALA A 196 -6.68 5.77 -17.85
N ASN A 197 -5.65 5.53 -17.03
CA ASN A 197 -4.25 5.58 -17.43
C ASN A 197 -3.66 4.20 -17.80
N GLN A 198 -4.45 3.12 -17.79
CA GLN A 198 -3.99 1.80 -18.21
C GLN A 198 -3.76 1.77 -19.72
N HIS A 199 -2.62 1.22 -20.14
CA HIS A 199 -2.28 1.08 -21.56
C HIS A 199 -3.06 -0.08 -22.19
N ASN A 200 -3.12 -0.09 -23.53
CA ASN A 200 -3.81 -1.12 -24.31
C ASN A 200 -3.21 -2.53 -24.14
N ASP A 201 -1.96 -2.63 -23.68
CA ASP A 201 -1.31 -3.91 -23.36
C ASP A 201 -1.64 -4.42 -21.95
N GLY A 202 -2.45 -3.68 -21.19
CA GLY A 202 -2.89 -4.01 -19.84
C GLY A 202 -1.95 -3.53 -18.72
N GLY A 203 -0.83 -2.90 -19.05
CA GLY A 203 0.11 -2.37 -18.06
C GLY A 203 -0.01 -0.86 -17.83
N TRP A 204 0.97 -0.31 -17.12
CA TRP A 204 1.14 1.13 -16.89
C TRP A 204 2.59 1.56 -17.11
N THR A 205 2.77 2.87 -17.28
CA THR A 205 4.05 3.57 -17.17
C THR A 205 3.97 4.68 -16.12
N TYR A 206 5.08 5.37 -15.88
CA TYR A 206 5.14 6.51 -14.94
C TYR A 206 4.49 7.79 -15.48
N GLN A 207 4.13 7.83 -16.77
CA GLN A 207 3.58 9.01 -17.42
C GLN A 207 2.06 8.94 -17.44
N LYS A 208 1.43 10.12 -17.42
CA LYS A 208 0.01 10.21 -17.76
C LYS A 208 -0.17 10.05 -19.27
N VAL A 209 -0.99 9.07 -19.64
CA VAL A 209 -1.43 8.76 -21.00
C VAL A 209 -2.95 8.76 -21.15
N GLU A 210 -3.71 8.93 -20.06
CA GLU A 210 -5.18 9.09 -20.09
C GLU A 210 -5.59 10.13 -21.15
N GLY A 211 -6.51 9.74 -22.04
CA GLY A 211 -7.03 10.60 -23.10
C GLY A 211 -6.09 10.79 -24.30
N ASN A 212 -4.92 10.15 -24.33
CA ASN A 212 -3.98 10.17 -25.45
C ASN A 212 -3.90 8.78 -26.11
N PRO A 213 -4.54 8.54 -27.27
CA PRO A 213 -4.52 7.24 -27.94
C PRO A 213 -3.12 6.72 -28.28
N THR A 214 -2.17 7.60 -28.63
CA THR A 214 -0.79 7.20 -28.92
C THR A 214 -0.06 6.79 -27.63
N GLY A 215 -0.31 7.50 -26.53
CA GLY A 215 0.21 7.15 -25.21
C GLY A 215 -0.33 5.81 -24.73
N LEU A 216 -1.65 5.59 -24.83
CA LEU A 216 -2.29 4.32 -24.45
C LEU A 216 -1.81 3.13 -25.31
N ALA A 217 -1.42 3.37 -26.56
CA ALA A 217 -0.85 2.33 -27.43
C ALA A 217 0.65 2.08 -27.19
N SER A 218 1.32 2.88 -26.37
CA SER A 218 2.74 2.71 -26.06
C SER A 218 2.97 1.53 -25.11
N ALA A 219 4.19 0.99 -25.08
CA ALA A 219 4.52 -0.16 -24.24
C ALA A 219 4.57 0.22 -22.76
N SER A 220 3.97 -0.61 -21.93
CA SER A 220 4.06 -0.51 -20.46
C SER A 220 5.37 -1.05 -19.90
N ASP A 221 5.68 -0.70 -18.65
CA ASP A 221 6.83 -1.21 -17.90
C ASP A 221 6.42 -2.08 -16.70
N ILE A 222 7.33 -2.94 -16.25
CA ILE A 222 7.05 -3.95 -15.21
C ILE A 222 6.82 -3.28 -13.85
N ASP A 223 7.68 -2.33 -13.51
CA ASP A 223 7.73 -1.67 -12.22
C ASP A 223 6.41 -0.93 -11.98
N MET A 224 6.01 -0.09 -12.93
CA MET A 224 4.78 0.68 -12.83
C MET A 224 3.53 -0.17 -12.96
N THR A 225 3.55 -1.25 -13.74
CA THR A 225 2.44 -2.20 -13.75
C THR A 225 2.27 -2.88 -12.38
N GLY A 226 3.36 -3.30 -11.74
CA GLY A 226 3.34 -3.86 -10.40
C GLY A 226 2.82 -2.88 -9.34
N ALA A 227 3.24 -1.61 -9.39
CA ALA A 227 2.79 -0.57 -8.47
C ALA A 227 1.32 -0.19 -8.68
N ALA A 228 0.89 0.02 -9.93
CA ALA A 228 -0.48 0.41 -10.26
C ALA A 228 -1.48 -0.71 -9.98
N MET A 229 -1.15 -1.97 -10.29
CA MET A 229 -2.03 -3.09 -9.93
C MET A 229 -2.12 -3.26 -8.41
N ALA A 230 -1.02 -3.08 -7.67
CA ALA A 230 -1.06 -3.08 -6.21
C ALA A 230 -1.97 -1.97 -5.70
N ALA A 231 -1.85 -0.76 -6.25
CA ALA A 231 -2.68 0.39 -5.91
C ALA A 231 -4.19 0.10 -6.08
N LEU A 232 -4.59 -0.55 -7.18
CA LEU A 232 -5.97 -1.00 -7.38
C LEU A 232 -6.41 -1.99 -6.29
N CYS A 233 -5.61 -3.04 -6.05
CA CYS A 233 -5.98 -4.10 -5.12
C CYS A 233 -6.04 -3.64 -3.65
N VAL A 234 -5.10 -2.80 -3.19
CA VAL A 234 -5.17 -2.22 -1.83
C VAL A 234 -6.33 -1.23 -1.68
N SER A 235 -6.79 -0.65 -2.79
CA SER A 235 -7.99 0.19 -2.84
C SER A 235 -9.30 -0.62 -2.78
N GLY A 236 -9.22 -1.95 -2.79
CA GLY A 236 -10.37 -2.85 -2.69
C GLY A 236 -10.87 -3.38 -4.03
N VAL A 237 -10.16 -3.12 -5.14
CA VAL A 237 -10.48 -3.72 -6.44
C VAL A 237 -10.13 -5.22 -6.39
N PRO A 238 -11.08 -6.12 -6.69
CA PRO A 238 -10.82 -7.56 -6.61
C PRO A 238 -9.86 -8.01 -7.72
N ASN A 239 -9.14 -9.12 -7.50
CA ASN A 239 -8.21 -9.66 -8.49
C ASN A 239 -8.88 -10.29 -9.73
N THR A 240 -10.21 -10.39 -9.73
CA THR A 240 -11.05 -10.78 -10.87
C THR A 240 -11.50 -9.60 -11.72
N ASP A 241 -11.21 -8.37 -11.28
CA ASP A 241 -11.50 -7.16 -12.04
C ASP A 241 -10.74 -7.15 -13.37
N THR A 242 -11.39 -6.64 -14.42
CA THR A 242 -10.86 -6.68 -15.79
C THR A 242 -9.48 -6.02 -15.89
N ASP A 243 -9.27 -4.88 -15.21
CA ASP A 243 -8.02 -4.13 -15.33
C ASP A 243 -6.88 -4.84 -14.59
N VAL A 244 -7.19 -5.50 -13.45
CA VAL A 244 -6.23 -6.33 -12.72
C VAL A 244 -5.90 -7.61 -13.48
N VAL A 245 -6.88 -8.24 -14.14
CA VAL A 245 -6.66 -9.41 -15.00
C VAL A 245 -5.78 -9.06 -16.20
N GLN A 246 -6.00 -7.91 -16.82
CA GLN A 246 -5.15 -7.41 -17.90
C GLN A 246 -3.72 -7.17 -17.42
N ALA A 247 -3.54 -6.54 -16.25
CA ALA A 247 -2.22 -6.37 -15.62
C ALA A 247 -1.51 -7.70 -15.38
N LYS A 248 -2.23 -8.70 -14.86
CA LYS A 248 -1.70 -10.06 -14.64
C LYS A 248 -1.25 -10.67 -15.97
N ASN A 249 -2.06 -10.54 -17.02
CA ASN A 249 -1.75 -11.07 -18.35
C ASN A 249 -0.56 -10.36 -19.01
N PHE A 250 -0.44 -9.04 -18.82
CA PHE A 250 0.74 -8.29 -19.20
C PHE A 250 1.99 -8.87 -18.55
N LEU A 251 2.03 -9.00 -17.22
CA LEU A 251 3.18 -9.55 -16.50
C LEU A 251 3.51 -10.98 -16.93
N LYS A 252 2.49 -11.84 -17.11
CA LYS A 252 2.65 -13.20 -17.64
C LYS A 252 3.29 -13.19 -19.04
N GLY A 253 2.86 -12.28 -19.91
CA GLY A 253 3.42 -12.11 -21.26
C GLY A 253 4.88 -11.64 -21.27
N LYS A 254 5.42 -11.19 -20.14
CA LYS A 254 6.80 -10.73 -20.00
C LYS A 254 7.73 -11.79 -19.40
N LEU A 255 7.24 -12.99 -19.08
CA LEU A 255 8.09 -14.05 -18.53
C LEU A 255 9.16 -14.52 -19.53
N VAL A 256 10.40 -14.58 -19.06
CA VAL A 256 11.53 -15.12 -19.83
C VAL A 256 11.64 -16.62 -19.58
N ALA A 257 11.48 -17.43 -20.63
CA ALA A 257 11.37 -18.88 -20.54
C ALA A 257 12.54 -19.60 -19.85
N SER A 258 13.75 -19.04 -19.92
CA SER A 258 14.97 -19.64 -19.34
C SER A 258 15.14 -19.34 -17.85
N SER A 259 14.58 -18.23 -17.34
CA SER A 259 14.83 -17.74 -16.00
C SER A 259 13.58 -17.65 -15.12
N GLY A 260 12.40 -17.53 -15.72
CA GLY A 260 11.15 -17.22 -15.02
C GLY A 260 11.00 -15.73 -14.64
N ALA A 261 12.01 -14.89 -14.90
CA ALA A 261 11.95 -13.46 -14.59
C ALA A 261 11.02 -12.69 -15.54
N PHE A 262 10.57 -11.51 -15.13
CA PHE A 262 9.97 -10.55 -16.05
C PHE A 262 11.03 -9.84 -16.90
N ASN A 263 10.79 -9.72 -18.21
CA ASN A 263 11.60 -8.94 -19.13
C ASN A 263 11.23 -7.44 -19.05
N SER A 264 12.03 -6.67 -18.32
CA SER A 264 11.86 -5.21 -18.23
C SER A 264 12.54 -4.46 -19.38
N LEU A 265 12.36 -3.14 -19.44
CA LEU A 265 13.08 -2.24 -20.36
C LEU A 265 14.62 -2.30 -20.17
N TYR A 266 15.08 -2.76 -19.01
CA TYR A 266 16.50 -2.92 -18.66
C TYR A 266 16.99 -4.37 -18.76
N GLY A 267 16.18 -5.26 -19.33
CA GLY A 267 16.37 -6.71 -19.31
C GLY A 267 15.94 -7.35 -17.99
N VAL A 268 16.29 -8.61 -17.79
CA VAL A 268 15.98 -9.33 -16.54
C VAL A 268 16.81 -8.80 -15.38
N ASN A 269 16.14 -8.36 -14.32
CA ASN A 269 16.79 -7.85 -13.11
C ASN A 269 15.91 -8.10 -11.88
N THR A 270 16.54 -8.13 -10.71
CA THR A 270 15.90 -8.45 -9.44
C THR A 270 14.89 -7.39 -8.99
N SER A 271 15.16 -6.09 -9.23
CA SER A 271 14.29 -5.00 -8.78
C SER A 271 12.95 -4.99 -9.51
N SER A 272 12.96 -4.92 -10.85
CA SER A 272 11.73 -4.97 -11.66
C SER A 272 10.95 -6.28 -11.39
N ASN A 273 11.66 -7.40 -11.25
CA ASN A 273 11.03 -8.67 -10.91
C ASN A 273 10.35 -8.63 -9.52
N GLY A 274 11.00 -8.01 -8.54
CA GLY A 274 10.45 -7.77 -7.21
C GLY A 274 9.22 -6.86 -7.22
N TRP A 275 9.22 -5.78 -8.00
CA TRP A 275 8.07 -4.88 -8.13
C TRP A 275 6.86 -5.57 -8.79
N GLY A 276 7.09 -6.35 -9.85
CA GLY A 276 6.04 -7.14 -10.48
C GLY A 276 5.43 -8.17 -9.51
N ILE A 277 6.27 -8.88 -8.75
CA ILE A 277 5.79 -9.82 -7.71
C ILE A 277 5.05 -9.10 -6.59
N ALA A 278 5.53 -7.93 -6.14
CA ALA A 278 4.84 -7.14 -5.12
C ALA A 278 3.42 -6.73 -5.56
N GLY A 279 3.25 -6.42 -6.85
CA GLY A 279 1.94 -6.23 -7.49
C GLY A 279 1.04 -7.45 -7.37
N LEU A 280 1.54 -8.62 -7.77
CA LEU A 280 0.82 -9.89 -7.67
C LEU A 280 0.43 -10.22 -6.22
N ASN A 281 1.37 -10.10 -5.29
CA ASN A 281 1.16 -10.36 -3.87
C ASN A 281 0.08 -9.44 -3.28
N ALA A 282 0.09 -8.14 -3.61
CA ALA A 282 -0.92 -7.18 -3.14
C ALA A 282 -2.35 -7.55 -3.62
N CYS A 283 -2.46 -8.25 -4.75
CA CYS A 283 -3.72 -8.76 -5.29
C CYS A 283 -4.04 -10.21 -4.87
N GLY A 284 -3.23 -10.82 -4.00
CA GLY A 284 -3.39 -12.23 -3.61
C GLY A 284 -3.17 -13.22 -4.75
N ILE A 285 -2.46 -12.81 -5.82
CA ILE A 285 -2.12 -13.66 -6.96
C ILE A 285 -0.79 -14.35 -6.66
N ASN A 286 -0.77 -15.68 -6.66
CA ASN A 286 0.43 -16.44 -6.36
C ASN A 286 1.45 -16.37 -7.53
N PRO A 287 2.65 -15.77 -7.33
CA PRO A 287 3.69 -15.66 -8.35
C PRO A 287 4.38 -16.99 -8.70
N GLN A 288 4.01 -18.09 -8.03
CA GLN A 288 4.46 -19.45 -8.32
C GLN A 288 3.36 -20.35 -8.91
N SER A 289 2.19 -19.77 -9.21
CA SER A 289 1.09 -20.50 -9.85
C SER A 289 1.43 -20.90 -11.29
N ALA A 290 0.63 -21.80 -11.87
CA ALA A 290 0.80 -22.24 -13.26
C ALA A 290 0.80 -21.07 -14.27
N ASP A 291 0.12 -19.96 -13.97
CA ASP A 291 0.17 -18.76 -14.81
C ASP A 291 1.55 -18.10 -14.86
N PHE A 292 2.36 -18.30 -13.83
CA PHE A 292 3.70 -17.74 -13.68
C PHE A 292 4.81 -18.79 -13.72
N THR A 293 4.47 -20.03 -14.13
CA THR A 293 5.44 -21.10 -14.37
C THR A 293 5.71 -21.23 -15.86
N THR A 294 6.94 -20.97 -16.27
CA THR A 294 7.39 -21.14 -17.66
C THR A 294 7.41 -22.63 -18.05
N LEU A 295 7.48 -22.91 -19.36
CA LEU A 295 7.63 -24.29 -19.87
C LEU A 295 8.87 -25.01 -19.31
N SER A 296 9.91 -24.27 -18.95
CA SER A 296 11.12 -24.79 -18.31
C SER A 296 10.97 -25.02 -16.80
N GLY A 297 9.76 -24.87 -16.25
CA GLY A 297 9.50 -25.01 -14.82
C GLY A 297 10.15 -23.92 -13.96
N LYS A 298 10.30 -22.70 -14.49
CA LYS A 298 10.85 -21.54 -13.77
C LYS A 298 9.77 -20.50 -13.48
N THR A 299 9.82 -19.91 -12.29
CA THR A 299 8.92 -18.83 -11.84
C THR A 299 9.68 -17.54 -11.51
N PRO A 300 8.98 -16.40 -11.39
CA PRO A 300 9.56 -15.16 -10.88
C PRO A 300 10.24 -15.31 -9.51
N VAL A 301 9.72 -16.18 -8.63
CA VAL A 301 10.31 -16.43 -7.30
C VAL A 301 11.62 -17.21 -7.42
N ASP A 302 11.70 -18.21 -8.31
CA ASP A 302 12.94 -18.94 -8.56
C ASP A 302 14.06 -18.01 -9.01
N PHE A 303 13.73 -17.04 -9.86
CA PHE A 303 14.70 -16.05 -10.31
C PHE A 303 15.27 -15.24 -9.14
N LEU A 304 14.43 -14.77 -8.21
CA LEU A 304 14.91 -14.02 -7.04
C LEU A 304 15.82 -14.90 -6.17
N ILE A 305 15.39 -16.12 -5.83
CA ILE A 305 16.16 -17.04 -4.98
C ILE A 305 17.51 -17.39 -5.64
N ALA A 306 17.54 -17.63 -6.96
CA ALA A 306 18.77 -17.91 -7.69
C ALA A 306 19.75 -16.72 -7.74
N ASN A 307 19.25 -15.49 -7.55
CA ASN A 307 20.04 -14.26 -7.52
C ASN A 307 20.44 -13.84 -6.10
N GLN A 308 20.11 -14.62 -5.08
CA GLN A 308 20.55 -14.37 -3.71
C GLN A 308 21.95 -14.96 -3.47
N TYR A 309 22.83 -14.19 -2.84
CA TYR A 309 24.07 -14.71 -2.31
C TYR A 309 23.77 -15.59 -1.09
N ASN A 310 24.21 -16.85 -1.11
CA ASN A 310 24.02 -17.77 0.02
C ASN A 310 25.38 -18.07 0.66
N PRO A 311 25.56 -17.91 1.99
CA PRO A 311 24.59 -17.51 3.01
C PRO A 311 24.49 -15.99 3.26
N ALA A 312 25.26 -15.16 2.56
CA ALA A 312 25.37 -13.72 2.84
C ALA A 312 24.04 -12.93 2.73
N GLY A 313 23.05 -13.43 1.99
CA GLY A 313 21.66 -13.01 1.99
C GLY A 313 21.29 -11.84 1.09
N GLY A 314 22.25 -11.01 0.67
CA GLY A 314 22.00 -9.95 -0.31
C GLY A 314 21.62 -10.51 -1.68
N PHE A 315 20.97 -9.70 -2.49
CA PHE A 315 20.56 -10.06 -3.85
C PHE A 315 21.34 -9.25 -4.88
N LYS A 316 21.63 -9.89 -5.99
CA LYS A 316 22.17 -9.26 -7.20
C LYS A 316 21.15 -8.29 -7.80
N TYR A 317 21.59 -7.27 -8.53
CA TYR A 317 20.69 -6.54 -9.43
C TYR A 317 20.53 -7.30 -10.75
N LYS A 318 21.64 -7.68 -11.39
CA LYS A 318 21.70 -8.55 -12.58
C LYS A 318 22.36 -9.89 -12.27
N PRO A 319 22.03 -10.98 -13.00
CA PRO A 319 22.58 -12.31 -12.74
C PRO A 319 24.11 -12.41 -12.73
N ALA A 320 24.78 -11.60 -13.56
CA ALA A 320 26.23 -11.57 -13.69
C ALA A 320 26.94 -10.79 -12.57
N ASP A 321 26.20 -10.05 -11.73
CA ASP A 321 26.81 -9.26 -10.66
C ASP A 321 27.48 -10.18 -9.65
N THR A 322 28.58 -9.69 -9.07
CA THR A 322 29.40 -10.40 -8.08
C THR A 322 29.35 -9.78 -6.68
N VAL A 323 28.62 -8.67 -6.53
CA VAL A 323 28.29 -8.06 -5.23
C VAL A 323 26.77 -7.84 -5.11
N PRO A 324 26.21 -7.78 -3.88
CA PRO A 324 24.80 -7.47 -3.69
C PRO A 324 24.50 -5.99 -3.90
N SER A 325 23.28 -5.70 -4.38
CA SER A 325 22.70 -4.36 -4.44
C SER A 325 21.75 -4.17 -3.26
N ALA A 326 21.94 -3.12 -2.47
CA ALA A 326 21.07 -2.82 -1.32
C ALA A 326 19.60 -2.67 -1.76
N TYR A 327 19.36 -1.85 -2.78
CA TYR A 327 18.01 -1.59 -3.30
C TYR A 327 17.34 -2.85 -3.85
N SER A 328 18.06 -3.63 -4.66
CA SER A 328 17.53 -4.88 -5.21
C SER A 328 17.29 -5.94 -4.14
N SER A 329 18.08 -5.95 -3.06
CA SER A 329 17.87 -6.84 -1.93
C SER A 329 16.58 -6.51 -1.17
N ILE A 330 16.25 -5.23 -1.05
CA ILE A 330 14.99 -4.78 -0.44
C ILE A 330 13.80 -5.25 -1.28
N ASP A 331 13.82 -4.98 -2.59
CA ASP A 331 12.75 -5.39 -3.51
C ASP A 331 12.55 -6.91 -3.53
N ALA A 332 13.66 -7.65 -3.62
CA ALA A 332 13.64 -9.11 -3.65
C ALA A 332 13.11 -9.71 -2.35
N LEU A 333 13.61 -9.24 -1.20
CA LEU A 333 13.17 -9.76 0.09
C LEU A 333 11.67 -9.53 0.27
N ARG A 334 11.18 -8.32 -0.02
CA ARG A 334 9.75 -7.99 0.04
C ARG A 334 8.92 -8.95 -0.80
N ALA A 335 9.33 -9.18 -2.05
CA ALA A 335 8.66 -10.09 -2.97
C ALA A 335 8.68 -11.56 -2.51
N VAL A 336 9.84 -12.10 -2.14
CA VAL A 336 10.01 -13.49 -1.67
C VAL A 336 9.26 -13.73 -0.37
N ALA A 337 9.18 -12.73 0.50
CA ALA A 337 8.43 -12.80 1.74
C ALA A 337 6.90 -12.72 1.54
N GLY A 338 6.41 -12.53 0.31
CA GLY A 338 4.98 -12.42 0.00
C GLY A 338 4.39 -11.03 0.26
N GLY A 339 5.24 -10.01 0.40
CA GLY A 339 4.81 -8.63 0.63
C GLY A 339 4.36 -7.92 -0.65
N GLY A 340 3.41 -6.99 -0.50
CA GLY A 340 3.17 -5.90 -1.43
C GLY A 340 4.05 -4.69 -1.08
N PHE A 341 3.64 -3.47 -1.47
CA PHE A 341 4.42 -2.25 -1.21
C PHE A 341 4.40 -1.78 0.25
N THR A 342 3.41 -2.20 1.05
CA THR A 342 3.41 -2.04 2.51
C THR A 342 2.61 -3.17 3.15
N THR A 343 2.77 -3.37 4.45
CA THR A 343 1.94 -4.28 5.24
C THR A 343 1.94 -3.84 6.71
N ALA A 344 0.99 -4.35 7.49
CA ALA A 344 0.94 -4.05 8.91
C ALA A 344 2.23 -4.54 9.61
N PRO A 345 2.79 -3.75 10.55
CA PRO A 345 4.00 -4.12 11.28
C PRO A 345 3.76 -5.42 12.06
N PRO A 346 4.70 -6.36 12.09
CA PRO A 346 4.65 -7.53 12.97
C PRO A 346 4.64 -7.11 14.45
N VAL A 347 4.16 -8.01 15.32
CA VAL A 347 4.29 -7.81 16.77
C VAL A 347 5.77 -7.90 17.15
N PRO A 348 6.33 -6.90 17.88
CA PRO A 348 7.72 -6.94 18.31
C PRO A 348 8.04 -8.10 19.23
N VAL A 349 9.28 -8.61 19.16
CA VAL A 349 9.80 -9.59 20.13
C VAL A 349 10.58 -8.93 21.27
N THR A 350 11.00 -7.67 21.12
CA THR A 350 11.67 -6.91 22.17
C THR A 350 10.70 -6.67 23.34
N PRO A 351 11.05 -7.10 24.57
CA PRO A 351 10.18 -6.91 25.74
C PRO A 351 9.80 -5.43 25.97
N GLY A 352 8.51 -5.16 26.16
CA GLY A 352 7.98 -3.82 26.40
C GLY A 352 7.82 -2.94 25.15
N ALA A 353 8.29 -3.37 23.98
CA ALA A 353 8.06 -2.65 22.74
C ALA A 353 6.62 -2.83 22.25
N THR A 354 5.91 -1.73 22.01
CA THR A 354 4.57 -1.75 21.40
C THR A 354 4.67 -1.97 19.89
N GLN A 355 3.67 -2.61 19.29
CA GLN A 355 3.57 -2.74 17.82
C GLN A 355 3.50 -1.37 17.13
N TRP A 356 2.77 -0.42 17.73
CA TRP A 356 2.56 0.92 17.20
C TRP A 356 3.16 2.00 18.09
N VAL A 357 3.70 3.04 17.47
CA VAL A 357 4.02 4.32 18.11
C VAL A 357 3.32 5.46 17.38
N ALA A 358 2.79 6.41 18.15
CA ALA A 358 2.05 7.55 17.63
C ALA A 358 2.21 8.76 18.55
N GLN A 359 2.00 9.95 18.00
CA GLN A 359 1.74 11.17 18.77
C GLN A 359 0.33 11.05 19.38
N PRO A 360 0.19 11.08 20.72
CA PRO A 360 -1.09 10.75 21.36
C PRO A 360 -2.09 11.91 21.39
N ALA A 361 -1.62 13.15 21.32
CA ALA A 361 -2.43 14.36 21.39
C ALA A 361 -1.76 15.53 20.66
N PHE A 362 -2.52 16.57 20.38
CA PHE A 362 -1.94 17.84 19.93
C PHE A 362 -1.02 18.43 21.01
N THR A 363 -0.02 19.17 20.57
CA THR A 363 0.84 19.97 21.46
C THR A 363 0.50 21.43 21.26
N ALA A 364 -0.03 22.07 22.31
CA ALA A 364 -0.43 23.47 22.27
C ALA A 364 0.74 24.36 21.80
N GLY A 365 0.48 25.23 20.82
CA GLY A 365 1.50 26.12 20.25
C GLY A 365 2.37 25.51 19.14
N THR A 366 2.29 24.21 18.89
CA THR A 366 3.03 23.55 17.79
C THR A 366 2.17 23.49 16.53
N ALA A 367 2.57 24.20 15.48
CA ALA A 367 1.89 24.15 14.18
C ALA A 367 1.81 22.70 13.64
N THR A 368 0.65 22.36 13.07
CA THR A 368 0.34 21.02 12.58
C THR A 368 -0.69 21.10 11.45
N GLU A 369 -1.06 19.93 10.92
CA GLU A 369 -2.04 19.83 9.86
C GLU A 369 -2.91 18.56 9.96
N LEU A 370 -4.09 18.64 9.34
CA LEU A 370 -5.05 17.54 9.25
C LEU A 370 -5.55 17.36 7.81
N ALA A 371 -5.80 16.11 7.45
CA ALA A 371 -6.36 15.73 6.16
C ALA A 371 -7.89 15.89 6.17
N LEU A 372 -8.41 16.71 5.25
CA LEU A 372 -9.84 16.98 5.10
C LEU A 372 -10.34 16.62 3.69
N THR A 373 -11.47 15.92 3.63
CA THR A 373 -12.23 15.67 2.41
C THR A 373 -13.64 16.26 2.56
N VAL A 374 -14.13 16.95 1.54
CA VAL A 374 -15.50 17.49 1.47
C VAL A 374 -16.17 16.98 0.21
N ASP A 375 -17.25 16.21 0.39
CA ASP A 375 -18.08 15.66 -0.69
C ASP A 375 -19.50 16.26 -0.60
N ASP A 376 -19.88 17.05 -1.61
CA ASP A 376 -21.20 17.68 -1.69
C ASP A 376 -22.30 16.74 -2.20
N GLY A 377 -21.96 15.48 -2.50
CA GLY A 377 -22.87 14.47 -3.04
C GLY A 377 -23.20 14.67 -4.52
N ALA A 378 -22.63 15.68 -5.17
CA ALA A 378 -22.82 15.99 -6.60
C ALA A 378 -21.57 15.72 -7.44
N GLY A 379 -20.58 15.00 -6.88
CA GLY A 379 -19.33 14.68 -7.55
C GLY A 379 -18.26 15.77 -7.44
N ASN A 380 -18.49 16.84 -6.67
CA ASN A 380 -17.50 17.90 -6.46
C ASN A 380 -16.63 17.61 -5.23
N LEU A 381 -15.83 16.55 -5.31
CA LEU A 381 -14.92 16.18 -4.24
C LEU A 381 -13.84 17.26 -4.05
N LYS A 382 -13.70 17.74 -2.82
CA LYS A 382 -12.57 18.58 -2.40
C LYS A 382 -11.70 17.82 -1.41
N VAL A 383 -10.39 17.96 -1.56
CA VAL A 383 -9.39 17.29 -0.71
C VAL A 383 -8.32 18.31 -0.39
N CYS A 384 -7.93 18.40 0.88
CA CYS A 384 -6.92 19.35 1.32
C CYS A 384 -6.25 18.94 2.63
N SER A 385 -5.01 19.36 2.79
CA SER A 385 -4.39 19.56 4.11
C SER A 385 -4.89 20.87 4.72
N VAL A 386 -5.19 20.87 6.01
CA VAL A 386 -5.61 22.06 6.78
C VAL A 386 -4.58 22.35 7.85
N SER A 387 -3.84 23.44 7.69
CA SER A 387 -2.83 23.87 8.65
C SER A 387 -3.44 24.73 9.76
N PHE A 388 -3.04 24.49 11.01
CA PHE A 388 -3.43 25.31 12.17
C PHE A 388 -2.47 25.11 13.35
N THR A 389 -2.60 25.95 14.37
CA THR A 389 -1.87 25.81 15.63
C THR A 389 -2.86 25.49 16.75
N PRO A 390 -2.88 24.25 17.28
CA PRO A 390 -3.77 23.86 18.36
C PRO A 390 -3.45 24.63 19.65
N THR A 391 -4.47 24.89 20.45
CA THR A 391 -4.38 25.54 21.77
C THR A 391 -4.52 24.56 22.94
N GLY A 392 -4.81 23.29 22.66
CA GLY A 392 -4.98 22.23 23.65
C GLY A 392 -4.61 20.85 23.09
N ALA A 393 -4.93 19.80 23.85
CA ALA A 393 -4.65 18.40 23.47
C ALA A 393 -5.57 17.86 22.36
N THR A 394 -6.72 18.51 22.16
CA THR A 394 -7.72 18.24 21.12
C THR A 394 -8.18 19.57 20.50
N THR A 395 -8.87 19.50 19.37
CA THR A 395 -9.58 20.64 18.76
C THR A 395 -11.00 20.24 18.38
N THR A 396 -11.77 21.15 17.78
CA THR A 396 -13.14 20.88 17.34
C THR A 396 -13.25 20.87 15.82
N LEU A 397 -14.24 20.15 15.29
CA LEU A 397 -14.52 20.17 13.85
C LEU A 397 -14.78 21.60 13.36
N GLY A 398 -15.48 22.41 14.15
CA GLY A 398 -15.76 23.81 13.82
C GLY A 398 -14.49 24.66 13.67
N ASP A 399 -13.47 24.43 14.50
CA ASP A 399 -12.18 25.12 14.42
C ASP A 399 -11.37 24.67 13.21
N VAL A 400 -11.34 23.37 12.92
CA VAL A 400 -10.67 22.84 11.72
C VAL A 400 -11.30 23.40 10.45
N LEU A 401 -12.63 23.41 10.36
CA LEU A 401 -13.32 23.99 9.19
C LEU A 401 -13.13 25.50 9.10
N GLY A 402 -13.04 26.19 10.24
CA GLY A 402 -12.66 27.61 10.29
C GLY A 402 -11.26 27.83 9.72
N ALA A 403 -10.26 27.06 10.17
CA ALA A 403 -8.90 27.12 9.63
C ALA A 403 -8.85 26.79 8.12
N ALA A 404 -9.63 25.82 7.67
CA ALA A 404 -9.69 25.42 6.26
C ALA A 404 -10.15 26.55 5.32
N THR A 405 -10.85 27.58 5.82
CA THR A 405 -11.25 28.74 5.01
C THR A 405 -10.08 29.60 4.53
N SER A 406 -8.94 29.57 5.22
CA SER A 406 -7.79 30.43 4.94
C SER A 406 -6.45 29.71 4.90
N ALA A 407 -6.35 28.50 5.44
CA ALA A 407 -5.11 27.74 5.59
C ALA A 407 -5.21 26.31 5.03
N ALA A 408 -6.05 26.10 4.01
CA ALA A 408 -6.13 24.84 3.28
C ALA A 408 -5.17 24.80 2.09
N THR A 409 -4.53 23.65 1.88
CA THR A 409 -3.71 23.34 0.71
C THR A 409 -4.19 22.04 0.06
N PRO A 410 -4.59 22.04 -1.22
CA PRO A 410 -4.86 23.21 -2.04
C PRO A 410 -6.02 24.05 -1.45
N ALA A 411 -6.01 25.35 -1.77
CA ALA A 411 -7.05 26.28 -1.30
C ALA A 411 -8.44 25.96 -1.90
N GLY A 412 -9.49 26.50 -1.28
CA GLY A 412 -10.88 26.37 -1.76
C GLY A 412 -11.57 25.06 -1.42
N CYS A 413 -10.95 24.24 -0.56
CA CYS A 413 -11.54 23.03 -0.01
C CYS A 413 -12.76 23.34 0.88
N VAL A 414 -12.60 24.34 1.75
CA VAL A 414 -13.69 25.00 2.47
C VAL A 414 -13.60 26.50 2.18
N THR A 415 -14.70 27.12 1.74
CA THR A 415 -14.81 28.56 1.51
C THR A 415 -15.75 29.21 2.52
N SER A 416 -16.67 28.44 3.11
CA SER A 416 -17.56 28.90 4.18
C SER A 416 -18.13 27.72 4.97
N VAL A 417 -18.46 27.96 6.24
CA VAL A 417 -19.16 27.01 7.12
C VAL A 417 -20.23 27.77 7.92
N THR A 418 -21.41 27.17 8.10
CA THR A 418 -22.52 27.76 8.87
C THR A 418 -22.99 26.79 9.95
N PRO A 419 -23.16 27.23 11.21
CA PRO A 419 -22.73 28.54 11.72
C PRO A 419 -21.20 28.68 11.66
N ALA A 420 -20.69 29.92 11.57
CA ALA A 420 -19.26 30.18 11.43
C ALA A 420 -18.46 29.98 12.73
N SER A 421 -19.12 30.16 13.88
CA SER A 421 -18.56 30.03 15.23
C SER A 421 -19.56 29.37 16.18
N GLY A 422 -19.12 29.10 17.41
CA GLY A 422 -19.95 28.47 18.45
C GLY A 422 -20.09 26.96 18.29
N THR A 423 -21.14 26.41 18.91
CA THR A 423 -21.48 24.98 18.93
C THR A 423 -22.74 24.69 18.09
N GLY A 424 -23.06 23.42 17.91
CA GLY A 424 -24.26 22.94 17.24
C GLY A 424 -24.01 22.32 15.87
N THR A 425 -25.10 21.97 15.22
CA THR A 425 -25.07 21.31 13.90
C THR A 425 -24.53 22.25 12.82
N ILE A 426 -23.63 21.73 11.99
CA ILE A 426 -23.22 22.38 10.75
C ILE A 426 -24.36 22.27 9.75
N THR A 427 -24.91 23.42 9.37
CA THR A 427 -26.08 23.52 8.50
C THR A 427 -25.73 23.87 7.06
N ALA A 428 -24.52 24.38 6.79
CA ALA A 428 -24.02 24.56 5.44
C ALA A 428 -22.48 24.52 5.39
N VAL A 429 -21.95 24.02 4.27
CA VAL A 429 -20.53 24.09 3.91
C VAL A 429 -20.45 24.54 2.44
N ASN A 430 -19.56 25.48 2.13
CA ASN A 430 -19.36 26.04 0.78
C ASN A 430 -20.66 26.54 0.12
N GLY A 431 -21.58 27.10 0.93
CA GLY A 431 -22.89 27.57 0.47
C GLY A 431 -23.95 26.47 0.24
N LYS A 432 -23.60 25.18 0.35
CA LYS A 432 -24.53 24.07 0.24
C LYS A 432 -25.20 23.80 1.60
N ALA A 433 -26.46 24.18 1.73
CA ALA A 433 -27.24 24.01 2.96
C ALA A 433 -27.83 22.60 3.12
N ASN A 434 -28.14 22.22 4.35
CA ASN A 434 -29.00 21.08 4.66
C ASN A 434 -30.38 21.29 4.02
N SER A 435 -30.99 20.22 3.50
CA SER A 435 -32.30 20.27 2.85
C SER A 435 -33.06 18.96 3.03
N GLY A 436 -34.17 19.01 3.77
CA GLY A 436 -34.97 17.82 4.09
C GLY A 436 -34.15 16.80 4.88
N SER A 437 -34.10 15.56 4.39
CA SER A 437 -33.27 14.48 4.96
C SER A 437 -31.79 14.60 4.62
N ASN A 438 -31.40 15.46 3.68
CA ASN A 438 -30.01 15.61 3.27
C ASN A 438 -29.31 16.62 4.19
N THR A 439 -28.44 16.09 5.06
CA THR A 439 -27.66 16.90 6.00
C THR A 439 -26.16 16.65 5.82
N TRP A 440 -25.36 17.59 6.30
CA TRP A 440 -23.92 17.38 6.44
C TRP A 440 -23.63 16.36 7.54
N LYS A 441 -22.86 15.34 7.15
CA LYS A 441 -22.33 14.33 8.06
C LYS A 441 -20.81 14.34 8.06
N VAL A 442 -20.23 13.88 9.16
CA VAL A 442 -18.79 13.75 9.36
C VAL A 442 -18.41 12.31 9.68
N SER A 443 -17.34 11.84 9.07
CA SER A 443 -16.58 10.65 9.44
C SER A 443 -15.20 11.09 9.90
N VAL A 444 -14.74 10.55 11.02
CA VAL A 444 -13.41 10.78 11.57
C VAL A 444 -12.66 9.45 11.59
N ASP A 445 -11.48 9.37 10.97
CA ASP A 445 -10.65 8.16 10.90
C ASP A 445 -11.37 6.91 10.39
N GLY A 446 -12.21 7.09 9.37
CA GLY A 446 -12.97 6.02 8.74
C GLY A 446 -14.15 5.50 9.57
N SER A 447 -14.55 6.21 10.63
CA SER A 447 -15.79 5.90 11.37
C SER A 447 -17.04 6.07 10.51
N ALA A 448 -18.17 5.49 10.94
CA ALA A 448 -19.44 5.70 10.26
C ALA A 448 -19.82 7.19 10.26
N PHE A 449 -20.38 7.65 9.14
CA PHE A 449 -20.86 9.03 9.01
C PHE A 449 -21.97 9.33 10.03
N ALA A 450 -21.75 10.34 10.86
CA ALA A 450 -22.70 10.85 11.84
C ALA A 450 -22.98 12.34 11.59
N GLY A 451 -24.01 12.91 12.23
CA GLY A 451 -24.32 14.34 12.08
C GLY A 451 -23.10 15.23 12.36
N ALA A 452 -22.82 16.18 11.48
CA ALA A 452 -21.68 17.07 11.62
C ALA A 452 -21.97 18.14 12.69
N LEU A 453 -21.42 17.96 13.89
CA LEU A 453 -21.50 18.92 14.99
C LEU A 453 -20.20 19.71 15.07
N ARG A 454 -20.28 21.04 15.28
CA ARG A 454 -19.09 21.90 15.41
C ARG A 454 -18.20 21.48 16.56
N GLU A 455 -18.79 21.12 17.69
CA GLU A 455 -18.13 20.65 18.92
C GLU A 455 -17.62 19.22 18.85
N LYS A 456 -17.75 18.53 17.71
CA LYS A 456 -17.17 17.19 17.52
C LYS A 456 -15.66 17.28 17.80
N THR A 457 -15.20 16.52 18.79
CA THR A 457 -13.78 16.43 19.13
C THR A 457 -12.98 15.83 17.99
N ILE A 458 -11.89 16.51 17.64
CA ILE A 458 -10.89 16.09 16.68
C ILE A 458 -9.56 15.95 17.42
N ASN A 459 -8.88 14.83 17.16
CA ASN A 459 -7.59 14.49 17.73
C ASN A 459 -6.47 14.68 16.70
N VAL A 460 -5.23 14.63 17.18
CA VAL A 460 -4.05 14.64 16.31
C VAL A 460 -4.12 13.50 15.30
N GLY A 461 -3.82 13.82 14.04
CA GLY A 461 -3.78 12.86 12.94
C GLY A 461 -5.13 12.34 12.47
N ASP A 462 -6.24 12.84 12.99
CA ASP A 462 -7.56 12.45 12.52
C ASP A 462 -7.75 12.84 11.04
N THR A 463 -8.13 11.88 10.21
CA THR A 463 -8.62 12.12 8.86
C THR A 463 -10.11 12.47 8.92
N ILE A 464 -10.49 13.57 8.29
CA ILE A 464 -11.86 14.12 8.38
C ILE A 464 -12.51 14.03 7.02
N ALA A 465 -13.67 13.41 6.95
CA ALA A 465 -14.50 13.38 5.75
C ALA A 465 -15.87 13.99 6.04
N LEU A 466 -16.21 15.07 5.35
CA LEU A 466 -17.55 15.64 5.31
C LEU A 466 -18.29 15.12 4.08
N ARG A 467 -19.55 14.73 4.26
CA ARG A 467 -20.41 14.30 3.16
C ARG A 467 -21.83 14.82 3.33
N TRP A 468 -22.38 15.38 2.26
CA TRP A 468 -23.78 15.82 2.21
C TRP A 468 -24.69 14.68 1.70
N GLY A 469 -25.80 14.43 2.39
CA GLY A 469 -26.87 13.56 1.88
C GLY A 469 -26.67 12.05 2.02
N VAL A 470 -25.76 11.60 2.89
CA VAL A 470 -25.66 10.18 3.31
C VAL A 470 -26.37 9.93 4.62
#